data_AF-A0A7Z9LRC5-F1
#
_entry.id   AF-A0A7Z9LRC5-F1
#
_cell.length_a   1.000
_cell.length_b   1.000
_cell.length_c   1.000
_cell.angle_alpha   90.00
_cell.angle_beta   90.00
_cell.angle_gamma   90.00
#
_symmetry.space_group_name_H-M   'P 1'
#
loop_
_entity.id
_entity.type
_entity.pdbx_description
1 polymer ?
#
loop_
_entity_poly.entity_id
_entity_poly.type
_entity_poly.pdbx_seq_one_letter_code
_entity_poly.pdbx_strand_id
1 'polypeptide(L)'
;MHVTVLAEEAIEWLRIAPDGVYVDGTTGFGGHTLRIAERLGDDGRVFGLDRDPQAVEMARKRVQAFPQATILHRNYDRLSEVVEELKLPQLDGVLIDAGVSSMQLDDPARGFTFQEEGPLDMRMDRTSEVSAETWLAEISENDLAAALKRYGDIRKAKTIAAAICRWRVTSGMTTTADLVAAVKDALPFVSGVPEETRTVFQAIRIAVNNELRSLERFMAQAIDSLETGGRLVCITFHSGEDRIVKNVLKEAGTASRRSVEDAARSAGERADF
;
A
#
# COMPACT_ATOMS: atom_id res chain seq x y z
N MET A 1 9.64 -7.85 18.99
CA MET A 1 8.43 -8.54 18.47
C MET A 1 7.50 -7.46 17.96
N HIS A 2 7.25 -7.37 16.65
CA HIS A 2 6.43 -6.32 16.07
C HIS A 2 4.94 -6.56 16.38
N VAL A 3 4.29 -5.55 16.95
CA VAL A 3 2.84 -5.54 17.19
C VAL A 3 2.19 -4.86 15.99
N THR A 4 1.27 -5.57 15.34
CA THR A 4 0.51 -5.03 14.20
C THR A 4 -0.32 -3.82 14.64
N VAL A 5 -0.33 -2.75 13.84
CA VAL A 5 -1.07 -1.52 14.16
C VAL A 5 -2.57 -1.78 14.04
N LEU A 6 -3.35 -1.36 15.04
CA LEU A 6 -4.81 -1.54 15.07
C LEU A 6 -5.27 -2.99 14.82
N ALA A 7 -4.48 -3.96 15.27
CA ALA A 7 -4.67 -5.35 14.90
C ALA A 7 -6.00 -5.94 15.39
N GLU A 8 -6.41 -5.60 16.61
CA GLU A 8 -7.67 -6.11 17.16
C GLU A 8 -8.85 -5.35 16.56
N GLU A 9 -8.74 -4.03 16.44
CA GLU A 9 -9.78 -3.20 15.83
C GLU A 9 -10.05 -3.65 14.38
N ALA A 10 -9.01 -3.83 13.57
CA ALA A 10 -9.15 -4.25 12.18
C ALA A 10 -9.89 -5.58 12.06
N ILE A 11 -9.58 -6.54 12.96
CA ILE A 11 -10.22 -7.85 12.99
C ILE A 11 -11.68 -7.76 13.48
N GLU A 12 -11.96 -6.93 14.48
CA GLU A 12 -13.32 -6.66 14.94
C GLU A 12 -14.18 -6.04 13.83
N TRP A 13 -13.64 -5.09 13.06
CA TRP A 13 -14.34 -4.44 11.95
C TRP A 13 -14.60 -5.38 10.78
N LEU A 14 -13.70 -6.34 10.55
CA LEU A 14 -13.82 -7.36 9.50
C LEU A 14 -14.95 -8.36 9.77
N ARG A 15 -15.36 -8.52 11.05
CA ARG A 15 -16.45 -9.41 11.49
C ARG A 15 -16.35 -10.81 10.91
N ILE A 16 -15.26 -11.48 11.26
CA ILE A 16 -14.90 -12.77 10.68
C ILE A 16 -15.95 -13.83 10.99
N ALA A 17 -16.50 -14.43 9.93
CA ALA A 17 -17.32 -15.63 9.95
C ALA A 17 -16.40 -16.86 9.81
N PRO A 18 -16.61 -17.94 10.58
CA PRO A 18 -15.75 -19.12 10.54
C PRO A 18 -15.61 -19.78 9.16
N ASP A 19 -16.65 -19.71 8.33
CA ASP A 19 -16.75 -20.28 6.99
C ASP A 19 -16.50 -19.26 5.87
N GLY A 20 -16.13 -18.03 6.22
CA GLY A 20 -15.95 -16.95 5.25
C GLY A 20 -14.63 -16.99 4.47
N VAL A 21 -14.59 -16.23 3.37
CA VAL A 21 -13.44 -16.06 2.48
C VAL A 21 -12.91 -14.63 2.58
N TYR A 22 -11.65 -14.52 3.01
CA TYR A 22 -11.00 -13.25 3.30
C TYR A 22 -9.74 -13.04 2.46
N VAL A 23 -9.44 -11.77 2.17
CA VAL A 23 -8.15 -11.37 1.61
C VAL A 23 -7.48 -10.33 2.49
N ASP A 24 -6.20 -10.56 2.82
CA ASP A 24 -5.30 -9.58 3.40
C ASP A 24 -4.35 -9.10 2.29
N GLY A 25 -4.59 -7.91 1.74
CA GLY A 25 -3.85 -7.37 0.60
C GLY A 25 -2.40 -6.98 0.92
N THR A 26 -2.04 -6.92 2.20
CA THR A 26 -0.71 -6.48 2.66
C THR A 26 -0.30 -7.37 3.81
N THR A 27 -0.17 -8.67 3.54
CA THR A 27 0.06 -9.68 4.58
C THR A 27 1.29 -9.34 5.43
N GLY A 28 2.31 -8.70 4.83
CA GLY A 28 3.58 -8.40 5.48
C GLY A 28 4.16 -9.67 6.10
N PHE A 29 4.34 -9.66 7.41
CA PHE A 29 4.81 -10.83 8.17
C PHE A 29 3.70 -11.83 8.54
N GLY A 30 2.52 -11.72 7.94
CA GLY A 30 1.34 -12.53 8.25
C GLY A 30 0.65 -12.14 9.55
N GLY A 31 0.80 -10.91 10.03
CA GLY A 31 0.27 -10.48 11.34
C GLY A 31 -1.26 -10.40 11.40
N HIS A 32 -1.88 -9.77 10.40
CA HIS A 32 -3.34 -9.77 10.23
C HIS A 32 -3.84 -11.10 9.69
N THR A 33 -3.20 -11.63 8.64
CA THR A 33 -3.55 -12.95 8.08
C THR A 33 -3.60 -14.06 9.13
N LEU A 34 -2.64 -14.12 10.07
CA LEU A 34 -2.66 -15.09 11.17
C LEU A 34 -3.90 -14.90 12.05
N ARG A 35 -4.21 -13.67 12.46
CA ARG A 35 -5.38 -13.38 13.30
C ARG A 35 -6.71 -13.69 12.62
N ILE A 36 -6.75 -13.54 11.29
CA ILE A 36 -7.89 -13.96 10.48
C ILE A 36 -7.97 -15.49 10.53
N ALA A 37 -6.88 -16.18 10.21
CA ALA A 37 -6.81 -17.64 10.20
C ALA A 37 -7.22 -18.26 11.54
N GLU A 38 -6.79 -17.69 12.67
CA GLU A 38 -7.15 -18.12 14.03
C GLU A 38 -8.66 -18.10 14.32
N ARG A 39 -9.46 -17.36 13.54
CA ARG A 39 -10.91 -17.24 13.70
C ARG A 39 -11.71 -18.04 12.66
N LEU A 40 -11.03 -18.65 11.69
CA LEU A 40 -11.65 -19.47 10.66
C LEU A 40 -11.78 -20.94 11.10
N GLY A 41 -12.85 -21.58 10.67
CA GLY A 41 -13.06 -23.02 10.74
C GLY A 41 -12.53 -23.73 9.49
N ASP A 42 -12.88 -25.01 9.36
CA ASP A 42 -12.35 -25.90 8.30
C ASP A 42 -12.75 -25.49 6.88
N ASP A 43 -13.87 -24.79 6.73
CA ASP A 43 -14.40 -24.31 5.45
C ASP A 43 -13.95 -22.87 5.11
N GLY A 44 -13.52 -22.11 6.12
CA GLY A 44 -13.06 -20.73 5.94
C GLY A 44 -11.72 -20.63 5.24
N ARG A 45 -11.47 -19.53 4.53
CA ARG A 45 -10.21 -19.30 3.80
C ARG A 45 -9.71 -17.88 4.00
N VAL A 46 -8.40 -17.73 4.09
CA VAL A 46 -7.74 -16.42 4.02
C VAL A 46 -6.56 -16.45 3.05
N PHE A 47 -6.52 -15.46 2.17
CA PHE A 47 -5.43 -15.26 1.21
C PHE A 47 -4.64 -14.01 1.57
N GLY A 48 -3.36 -14.19 1.88
CA GLY A 48 -2.43 -13.08 2.11
C GLY A 48 -1.66 -12.74 0.84
N LEU A 49 -1.69 -11.47 0.43
CA LEU A 49 -0.94 -10.94 -0.71
C LEU A 49 0.21 -10.08 -0.20
N ASP A 50 1.38 -10.22 -0.83
CA ASP A 50 2.47 -9.26 -0.70
C ASP A 50 3.34 -9.26 -1.94
N ARG A 51 3.90 -8.10 -2.26
CA ARG A 51 4.86 -7.94 -3.37
C ARG A 51 6.29 -8.20 -2.93
N ASP A 52 6.58 -8.15 -1.63
CA ASP A 52 7.92 -8.39 -1.10
C ASP A 52 8.15 -9.91 -0.92
N PRO A 53 9.08 -10.54 -1.68
CA PRO A 53 9.34 -11.97 -1.58
C PRO A 53 9.80 -12.40 -0.18
N GLN A 54 10.49 -11.49 0.53
CA GLN A 54 10.90 -11.74 1.90
C GLN A 54 9.65 -11.84 2.77
N ALA A 55 8.77 -10.83 2.74
CA ALA A 55 7.54 -10.82 3.53
C ALA A 55 6.70 -12.09 3.31
N VAL A 56 6.52 -12.50 2.05
CA VAL A 56 5.84 -13.74 1.65
C VAL A 56 6.44 -14.97 2.34
N GLU A 57 7.76 -15.12 2.32
CA GLU A 57 8.44 -16.27 2.92
C GLU A 57 8.23 -16.32 4.44
N MET A 58 8.31 -15.18 5.13
CA MET A 58 8.08 -15.13 6.56
C MET A 58 6.60 -15.33 6.92
N ALA A 59 5.67 -14.78 6.14
CA ALA A 59 4.25 -14.99 6.34
C ALA A 59 3.88 -16.47 6.20
N ARG A 60 4.41 -17.16 5.17
CA ARG A 60 4.23 -18.62 4.99
C ARG A 60 4.66 -19.41 6.23
N LYS A 61 5.84 -19.10 6.76
CA LYS A 61 6.34 -19.73 8.00
C LYS A 61 5.44 -19.43 9.20
N ARG A 62 4.92 -18.20 9.29
CA ARG A 62 4.07 -17.78 10.41
C ARG A 62 2.72 -18.49 10.41
N VAL A 63 2.12 -18.69 9.24
CA VAL A 63 0.78 -19.30 9.11
C VAL A 63 0.81 -20.79 8.81
N GLN A 64 1.98 -21.43 8.84
CA GLN A 64 2.16 -22.85 8.47
C GLN A 64 1.27 -23.84 9.24
N ALA A 65 0.81 -23.47 10.44
CA ALA A 65 -0.07 -24.29 11.27
C ALA A 65 -1.56 -24.15 10.90
N PHE A 66 -1.90 -23.26 9.97
CA PHE A 66 -3.28 -22.91 9.60
C PHE A 66 -3.55 -23.28 8.14
N PRO A 67 -4.13 -24.47 7.86
CA PRO A 67 -4.39 -24.93 6.49
C PRO A 67 -5.35 -24.02 5.70
N GLN A 68 -6.17 -23.23 6.38
CA GLN A 68 -7.05 -22.21 5.79
C GLN A 68 -6.29 -21.02 5.18
N ALA A 69 -5.02 -20.82 5.51
CA ALA A 69 -4.24 -19.65 5.12
C ALA A 69 -3.33 -19.95 3.93
N THR A 70 -3.45 -19.14 2.86
CA THR A 70 -2.60 -19.23 1.67
C THR A 70 -1.90 -17.90 1.43
N ILE A 71 -0.57 -17.91 1.26
CA ILE A 71 0.22 -16.69 1.00
C ILE A 71 0.74 -16.68 -0.44
N LEU A 72 0.42 -15.61 -1.16
CA LEU A 72 0.73 -15.41 -2.57
C LEU A 72 1.71 -14.24 -2.73
N HIS A 73 2.78 -14.47 -3.51
CA HIS A 73 3.63 -13.39 -3.99
C HIS A 73 2.93 -12.67 -5.14
N ARG A 74 2.16 -11.64 -4.78
CA ARG A 74 1.31 -10.83 -5.66
C ARG A 74 1.18 -9.44 -5.06
N ASN A 75 1.24 -8.41 -5.90
CA ASN A 75 0.83 -7.08 -5.48
C ASN A 75 -0.70 -7.04 -5.29
N TYR A 76 -1.18 -6.28 -4.32
CA TYR A 76 -2.61 -6.18 -4.03
C TYR A 76 -3.41 -5.60 -5.19
N ASP A 77 -2.81 -4.79 -6.07
CA ASP A 77 -3.48 -4.28 -7.27
C ASP A 77 -3.82 -5.35 -8.33
N ARG A 78 -3.57 -6.63 -8.03
CA ARG A 78 -3.93 -7.82 -8.81
C ARG A 78 -5.00 -8.66 -8.14
N LEU A 79 -5.75 -8.13 -7.18
CA LEU A 79 -6.79 -8.85 -6.45
C LEU A 79 -7.79 -9.54 -7.39
N SER A 80 -8.28 -8.86 -8.42
CA SER A 80 -9.25 -9.46 -9.36
C SER A 80 -8.68 -10.67 -10.10
N GLU A 81 -7.39 -10.63 -10.45
CA GLU A 81 -6.70 -11.74 -11.10
C GLU A 81 -6.58 -12.93 -10.13
N VAL A 82 -6.31 -12.67 -8.84
CA VAL A 82 -6.27 -13.73 -7.80
C VAL A 82 -7.64 -14.37 -7.60
N VAL A 83 -8.70 -13.56 -7.52
CA VAL A 83 -10.08 -14.04 -7.39
C VAL A 83 -10.46 -14.93 -8.57
N GLU A 84 -10.12 -14.54 -9.80
CA GLU A 84 -10.38 -15.32 -11.00
C GLU A 84 -9.53 -16.60 -11.09
N GLU A 85 -8.21 -16.50 -10.87
CA GLU A 85 -7.24 -17.60 -10.95
C GLU A 85 -7.63 -18.74 -9.99
N LEU A 86 -7.99 -18.37 -8.76
CA LEU A 86 -8.35 -19.31 -7.70
C LEU A 86 -9.84 -19.67 -7.70
N LYS A 87 -10.64 -19.07 -8.59
CA LYS A 87 -12.09 -19.24 -8.69
C LYS A 87 -12.77 -19.03 -7.34
N LEU A 88 -12.37 -17.96 -6.65
CA LEU A 88 -12.93 -17.62 -5.35
C LEU A 88 -14.40 -17.20 -5.52
N PRO A 89 -15.26 -17.48 -4.52
CA PRO A 89 -16.55 -16.82 -4.43
C PRO A 89 -16.36 -15.32 -4.16
N GLN A 90 -17.47 -14.58 -4.05
CA GLN A 90 -17.38 -13.25 -3.49
C GLN A 90 -16.80 -13.29 -2.07
N LEU A 91 -16.11 -12.22 -1.70
CA LEU A 91 -15.32 -12.15 -0.47
C LEU A 91 -16.17 -11.63 0.68
N ASP A 92 -16.08 -12.28 1.84
CA ASP A 92 -16.70 -11.81 3.09
C ASP A 92 -15.94 -10.63 3.69
N GLY A 93 -14.63 -10.53 3.41
CA GLY A 93 -13.86 -9.38 3.82
C GLY A 93 -12.52 -9.21 3.12
N VAL A 94 -12.13 -7.96 3.00
CA VAL A 94 -10.84 -7.54 2.44
C VAL A 94 -10.19 -6.57 3.42
N LEU A 95 -8.92 -6.80 3.73
CA LEU A 95 -8.12 -5.94 4.59
C LEU A 95 -6.93 -5.38 3.79
N ILE A 96 -6.63 -4.10 4.00
CA ILE A 96 -5.41 -3.44 3.52
C ILE A 96 -4.79 -2.61 4.63
N ASP A 97 -3.49 -2.78 4.81
CA ASP A 97 -2.62 -2.03 5.70
C ASP A 97 -1.56 -1.33 4.82
N ALA A 98 -1.90 -0.16 4.29
CA ALA A 98 -1.26 0.44 3.12
C ALA A 98 0.18 0.95 3.34
N GLY A 99 0.75 0.73 4.52
CA GLY A 99 2.06 1.23 4.93
C GLY A 99 3.25 0.40 4.46
N VAL A 100 4.43 0.94 4.72
CA VAL A 100 5.68 0.15 4.73
C VAL A 100 5.73 -0.72 5.96
N SER A 101 6.21 -1.95 5.80
CA SER A 101 6.46 -2.81 6.95
C SER A 101 7.65 -2.28 7.77
N SER A 102 7.62 -2.51 9.09
CA SER A 102 8.74 -2.19 9.99
C SER A 102 10.07 -2.76 9.50
N MET A 103 10.08 -3.98 8.98
CA MET A 103 11.30 -4.63 8.49
C MET A 103 11.90 -3.95 7.25
N GLN A 104 11.09 -3.29 6.42
CA GLN A 104 11.62 -2.47 5.33
C GLN A 104 12.30 -1.21 5.87
N LEU A 105 11.86 -0.69 7.02
CA LEU A 105 12.46 0.47 7.69
C LEU A 105 13.67 0.07 8.55
N ASP A 106 13.63 -1.11 9.17
CA ASP A 106 14.64 -1.62 10.11
C ASP A 106 15.85 -2.25 9.40
N ASP A 107 15.76 -2.59 8.12
CA ASP A 107 16.88 -3.07 7.30
C ASP A 107 17.47 -1.92 6.44
N PRO A 108 18.63 -1.35 6.82
CA PRO A 108 19.26 -0.27 6.05
C PRO A 108 19.56 -0.68 4.60
N ALA A 109 19.78 -1.97 4.33
CA ALA A 109 20.04 -2.47 2.99
C ALA A 109 18.83 -2.29 2.05
N ARG A 110 17.63 -1.99 2.58
CA ARG A 110 16.43 -1.69 1.81
C ARG A 110 16.31 -0.22 1.40
N GLY A 111 17.07 0.67 2.03
CA GLY A 111 17.13 2.09 1.65
C GLY A 111 15.88 2.92 1.95
N PHE A 112 14.95 2.44 2.79
CA PHE A 112 13.74 3.20 3.15
C PHE A 112 13.95 4.22 4.28
N THR A 113 15.00 4.05 5.09
CA THR A 113 15.33 4.93 6.21
C THR A 113 16.54 5.80 5.88
N PHE A 114 16.57 6.99 6.47
CA PHE A 114 17.73 7.89 6.47
C PHE A 114 18.45 7.91 7.82
N GLN A 115 17.99 7.11 8.78
CA GLN A 115 18.62 7.02 10.11
C GLN A 115 19.96 6.27 10.05
N GLU A 116 20.02 5.25 9.20
CA GLU A 116 21.21 4.47 8.90
C GLU A 116 21.50 4.53 7.40
N GLU A 117 22.78 4.61 7.04
CA GLU A 117 23.21 4.67 5.64
C GLU A 117 23.00 3.32 4.96
N GLY A 118 22.47 3.35 3.74
CA GLY A 118 22.27 2.18 2.91
C GLY A 118 22.17 2.55 1.42
N PRO A 119 22.08 1.55 0.53
CA PRO A 119 21.87 1.78 -0.89
C PRO A 119 20.53 2.48 -1.13
N LEU A 120 20.47 3.32 -2.15
CA LEU A 120 19.25 4.03 -2.53
C LEU A 120 18.30 3.11 -3.34
N ASP A 121 17.76 2.09 -2.66
CA ASP A 121 16.92 1.06 -3.28
C ASP A 121 15.43 1.43 -3.23
N MET A 122 14.83 1.49 -2.03
CA MET A 122 13.41 1.79 -1.78
C MET A 122 12.39 0.88 -2.49
N ARG A 123 12.79 -0.20 -3.18
CA ARG A 123 11.82 -1.15 -3.74
C ARG A 123 11.20 -1.99 -2.63
N MET A 124 9.88 -2.03 -2.61
CA MET A 124 9.13 -3.00 -1.80
C MET A 124 9.28 -4.40 -2.39
N ASP A 125 9.25 -4.51 -3.73
CA ASP A 125 9.56 -5.74 -4.45
C ASP A 125 10.95 -5.66 -5.09
N ARG A 126 11.92 -6.39 -4.53
CA ARG A 126 13.30 -6.43 -5.05
C ARG A 126 13.44 -7.18 -6.37
N THR A 127 12.39 -7.83 -6.86
CA THR A 127 12.35 -8.39 -8.22
C THR A 127 12.04 -7.33 -9.29
N SER A 128 11.56 -6.14 -8.89
CA SER A 128 11.36 -5.00 -9.79
C SER A 128 12.70 -4.44 -10.29
N GLU A 129 12.74 -4.00 -11.55
CA GLU A 129 13.95 -3.43 -12.18
C GLU A 129 14.27 -2.00 -11.71
N VAL A 130 13.26 -1.24 -11.28
CA VAL A 130 13.39 0.20 -11.00
C VAL A 130 13.58 0.45 -9.51
N SER A 131 14.79 0.78 -9.09
CA SER A 131 15.12 1.27 -7.74
C SER A 131 15.01 2.79 -7.66
N ALA A 132 15.10 3.37 -6.46
CA ALA A 132 15.17 4.82 -6.29
C ALA A 132 16.41 5.40 -6.96
N GLU A 133 17.55 4.72 -6.90
CA GLU A 133 18.78 5.09 -7.62
C GLU A 133 18.53 5.16 -9.14
N THR A 134 18.01 4.09 -9.76
CA THR A 134 17.79 4.07 -11.22
C THR A 134 16.67 5.02 -11.64
N TRP A 135 15.63 5.15 -10.83
CA TRP A 135 14.55 6.12 -11.05
C TRP A 135 15.07 7.57 -11.01
N LEU A 136 15.88 7.91 -10.01
CA LEU A 136 16.50 9.24 -9.90
C LEU A 136 17.52 9.48 -11.02
N ALA A 137 18.19 8.43 -11.51
CA ALA A 137 19.12 8.53 -12.63
C ALA A 137 18.43 9.05 -13.91
N GLU A 138 17.19 8.64 -14.15
CA GLU A 138 16.46 8.89 -15.40
C GLU A 138 15.45 10.03 -15.33
N ILE A 139 14.81 10.25 -14.17
CA ILE A 139 13.73 11.23 -14.06
C ILE A 139 14.19 12.66 -14.37
N SER A 140 13.33 13.44 -15.03
CA SER A 140 13.57 14.86 -15.26
C SER A 140 13.43 15.68 -13.97
N GLU A 141 14.11 16.82 -13.88
CA GLU A 141 13.97 17.72 -12.72
C GLU A 141 12.51 18.17 -12.50
N ASN A 142 11.78 18.44 -13.60
CA ASN A 142 10.38 18.86 -13.54
C ASN A 142 9.47 17.74 -13.01
N ASP A 143 9.67 16.51 -13.47
CA ASP A 143 8.89 15.36 -13.03
C ASP A 143 9.21 14.98 -11.59
N LEU A 144 10.49 15.09 -11.18
CA LEU A 144 10.88 14.93 -9.79
C LEU A 144 10.22 15.97 -8.90
N ALA A 145 10.25 17.25 -9.29
CA ALA A 145 9.56 18.31 -8.55
C ALA A 145 8.04 18.06 -8.46
N ALA A 146 7.43 17.54 -9.53
CA ALA A 146 6.02 17.17 -9.56
C ALA A 146 5.73 16.01 -8.60
N ALA A 147 6.58 14.97 -8.58
CA ALA A 147 6.47 13.84 -7.66
C ALA A 147 6.60 14.27 -6.19
N LEU A 148 7.62 15.08 -5.86
CA LEU A 148 7.84 15.63 -4.52
C LEU A 148 6.64 16.45 -4.04
N LYS A 149 6.05 17.27 -4.93
CA LYS A 149 4.85 18.04 -4.60
C LYS A 149 3.62 17.15 -4.43
N ARG A 150 3.41 16.21 -5.36
CA ARG A 150 2.22 15.35 -5.38
C ARG A 150 2.18 14.38 -4.20
N TYR A 151 3.30 13.78 -3.86
CA TYR A 151 3.37 12.68 -2.89
C TYR A 151 3.83 13.13 -1.51
N GLY A 152 4.59 14.22 -1.39
CA GLY A 152 5.12 14.72 -0.12
C GLY A 152 4.58 16.08 0.34
N ASP A 153 3.72 16.75 -0.45
CA ASP A 153 3.23 18.13 -0.20
C ASP A 153 4.37 19.15 0.07
N ILE A 154 5.50 18.95 -0.60
CA ILE A 154 6.74 19.70 -0.34
C ILE A 154 6.66 21.08 -0.98
N ARG A 155 6.60 22.13 -0.15
CA ARG A 155 6.55 23.54 -0.62
C ARG A 155 7.75 23.92 -1.50
N LYS A 156 8.95 23.50 -1.10
CA LYS A 156 10.22 23.77 -1.82
C LYS A 156 10.59 22.67 -2.83
N ALA A 157 9.60 21.95 -3.38
CA ALA A 157 9.81 20.80 -4.26
C ALA A 157 10.76 21.10 -5.44
N LYS A 158 10.62 22.26 -6.09
CA LYS A 158 11.50 22.66 -7.21
C LYS A 158 12.96 22.82 -6.77
N THR A 159 13.19 23.49 -5.64
CA THR A 159 14.54 23.71 -5.10
C THR A 159 15.20 22.40 -4.71
N ILE A 160 14.46 21.50 -4.07
CA ILE A 160 14.96 20.17 -3.66
C ILE A 160 15.22 19.29 -4.90
N ALA A 161 14.31 19.27 -5.87
CA ALA A 161 14.52 18.52 -7.12
C ALA A 161 15.77 18.98 -7.86
N ALA A 162 15.98 20.29 -8.00
CA ALA A 162 17.18 20.85 -8.61
C ALA A 162 18.46 20.41 -7.87
N ALA A 163 18.45 20.38 -6.54
CA ALA A 163 19.59 19.92 -5.75
C ALA A 163 19.87 18.43 -5.95
N ILE A 164 18.84 17.58 -5.92
CA ILE A 164 18.96 16.14 -6.19
C ILE A 164 19.54 15.90 -7.59
N CYS A 165 19.04 16.61 -8.62
CA CYS A 165 19.56 16.49 -9.98
C CYS A 165 21.02 16.95 -10.12
N ARG A 166 21.44 17.98 -9.36
CA ARG A 166 22.87 18.37 -9.30
C ARG A 166 23.72 17.27 -8.65
N TRP A 167 23.29 16.77 -7.50
CA TRP A 167 23.99 15.70 -6.77
C TRP A 167 24.12 14.41 -7.56
N ARG A 168 23.07 14.05 -8.32
CA ARG A 168 23.11 12.95 -9.29
C ARG A 168 24.29 13.05 -10.25
N VAL A 169 24.58 14.25 -10.76
CA VAL A 169 25.69 14.48 -11.70
C VAL A 169 27.05 14.49 -11.00
N THR A 170 27.14 15.02 -9.77
CA THR A 170 28.42 15.20 -9.08
C THR A 170 28.87 13.99 -8.27
N SER A 171 27.94 13.24 -7.68
CA SER A 171 28.21 12.20 -6.66
C SER A 171 27.48 10.88 -6.93
N GLY A 172 26.74 10.76 -8.04
CA GLY A 172 26.06 9.53 -8.45
C GLY A 172 24.68 9.29 -7.83
N MET A 173 24.39 9.81 -6.62
CA MET A 173 23.11 9.60 -5.92
C MET A 173 22.83 8.09 -5.68
N THR A 174 23.75 7.42 -4.99
CA THR A 174 23.75 5.95 -4.85
C THR A 174 23.34 5.48 -3.45
N THR A 175 23.43 6.37 -2.46
CA THR A 175 23.12 6.06 -1.05
C THR A 175 22.00 6.94 -0.50
N THR A 176 21.38 6.48 0.60
CA THR A 176 20.44 7.30 1.36
C THR A 176 21.10 8.56 1.93
N ALA A 177 22.40 8.50 2.26
CA ALA A 177 23.17 9.65 2.73
C ALA A 177 23.34 10.73 1.65
N ASP A 178 23.54 10.35 0.38
CA ASP A 178 23.60 11.28 -0.76
C ASP A 178 22.29 12.08 -0.88
N LEU A 179 21.16 11.39 -0.76
CA LEU A 179 19.84 12.01 -0.82
C LEU A 179 19.64 12.99 0.35
N VAL A 180 20.05 12.62 1.57
CA VAL A 180 20.01 13.52 2.73
C VAL A 180 20.88 14.76 2.49
N ALA A 181 22.07 14.57 1.94
CA ALA A 181 22.99 15.67 1.65
C ALA A 181 22.43 16.63 0.58
N ALA A 182 21.78 16.10 -0.46
CA ALA A 182 21.09 16.90 -1.46
C ALA A 182 19.93 17.73 -0.89
N VAL A 183 19.15 17.15 0.03
CA VAL A 183 18.07 17.89 0.72
C VAL A 183 18.65 18.99 1.63
N LYS A 184 19.77 18.73 2.31
CA LYS A 184 20.49 19.74 3.10
C LYS A 184 21.04 20.88 2.24
N ASP A 185 21.65 20.57 1.10
CA ASP A 185 22.14 21.56 0.13
C ASP A 185 21.02 22.46 -0.40
N ALA A 186 19.82 21.90 -0.61
CA ALA A 186 18.64 22.66 -1.00
C ALA A 186 18.12 23.60 0.11
N LEU A 187 18.44 23.31 1.37
CA LEU A 187 17.89 23.97 2.56
C LEU A 187 19.01 24.43 3.52
N PRO A 188 19.96 25.26 3.07
CA PRO A 188 21.21 25.52 3.78
C PRO A 188 21.06 26.28 5.11
N PHE A 189 19.89 26.90 5.35
CA PHE A 189 19.60 27.65 6.57
C PHE A 189 19.00 26.78 7.69
N VAL A 190 18.83 25.48 7.47
CA VAL A 190 18.29 24.55 8.47
C VAL A 190 19.44 23.84 9.17
N SER A 191 19.51 23.95 10.50
CA SER A 191 20.47 23.20 11.30
C SER A 191 20.04 21.73 11.43
N GLY A 192 20.96 20.80 11.20
CA GLY A 192 20.68 19.36 11.33
C GLY A 192 20.04 18.75 10.08
N VAL A 193 19.18 17.75 10.25
CA VAL A 193 18.43 17.12 9.16
C VAL A 193 17.12 17.89 8.95
N PRO A 194 16.85 18.44 7.75
CA PRO A 194 15.60 19.15 7.47
C PRO A 194 14.37 18.26 7.69
N GLU A 195 13.28 18.84 8.18
CA GLU A 195 12.02 18.11 8.38
C GLU A 195 11.50 17.52 7.06
N GLU A 196 11.77 18.20 5.94
CA GLU A 196 11.43 17.75 4.59
C GLU A 196 12.15 16.46 4.17
N THR A 197 13.26 16.07 4.81
CA THR A 197 13.96 14.83 4.46
C THR A 197 13.04 13.62 4.55
N ARG A 198 12.19 13.55 5.58
CA ARG A 198 11.21 12.45 5.73
C ARG A 198 10.19 12.44 4.60
N THR A 199 9.64 13.61 4.22
CA THR A 199 8.63 13.70 3.16
C THR A 199 9.23 13.51 1.77
N VAL A 200 10.52 13.83 1.57
CA VAL A 200 11.26 13.52 0.33
C VAL A 200 11.42 12.01 0.17
N PHE A 201 11.89 11.31 1.21
CA PHE A 201 12.01 9.84 1.20
C PHE A 201 10.65 9.19 0.93
N GLN A 202 9.60 9.65 1.62
CA GLN A 202 8.24 9.18 1.39
C GLN A 202 7.78 9.41 -0.06
N ALA A 203 7.99 10.61 -0.61
CA ALA A 203 7.54 10.93 -1.96
C ALA A 203 8.24 10.07 -3.04
N ILE A 204 9.55 9.85 -2.89
CA ILE A 204 10.33 8.99 -3.79
C ILE A 204 9.87 7.54 -3.66
N ARG A 205 9.71 7.03 -2.43
CA ARG A 205 9.19 5.69 -2.17
C ARG A 205 7.85 5.45 -2.86
N ILE A 206 6.90 6.38 -2.68
CA ILE A 206 5.57 6.32 -3.30
C ILE A 206 5.66 6.28 -4.82
N ALA A 207 6.55 7.09 -5.41
CA ALA A 207 6.75 7.14 -6.85
C ALA A 207 7.35 5.84 -7.40
N VAL A 208 8.44 5.36 -6.79
CA VAL A 208 9.14 4.13 -7.18
C VAL A 208 8.22 2.90 -7.11
N ASN A 209 7.38 2.82 -6.07
CA ASN A 209 6.53 1.67 -5.82
C ASN A 209 5.10 1.82 -6.36
N ASN A 210 4.79 2.90 -7.08
CA ASN A 210 3.45 3.21 -7.61
C ASN A 210 2.32 3.10 -6.56
N GLU A 211 2.61 3.38 -5.28
CA GLU A 211 1.77 2.99 -4.14
C GLU A 211 0.33 3.49 -4.25
N LEU A 212 0.16 4.77 -4.56
CA LEU A 212 -1.17 5.39 -4.65
C LEU A 212 -2.00 4.86 -5.83
N ARG A 213 -1.36 4.56 -6.97
CA ARG A 213 -2.04 4.01 -8.13
C ARG A 213 -2.45 2.56 -7.87
N SER A 214 -1.58 1.77 -7.25
CA SER A 214 -1.91 0.41 -6.84
C SER A 214 -3.04 0.41 -5.83
N LEU A 215 -3.05 1.34 -4.86
CA LEU A 215 -4.11 1.45 -3.86
C LEU A 215 -5.46 1.80 -4.51
N GLU A 216 -5.49 2.78 -5.41
CA GLU A 216 -6.70 3.16 -6.14
C GLU A 216 -7.30 1.97 -6.93
N ARG A 217 -6.45 1.21 -7.63
CA ARG A 217 -6.86 0.00 -8.35
C ARG A 217 -7.39 -1.09 -7.43
N PHE A 218 -6.68 -1.35 -6.34
CA PHE A 218 -7.09 -2.36 -5.37
C PHE A 218 -8.40 -2.00 -4.69
N MET A 219 -8.61 -0.73 -4.31
CA MET A 219 -9.87 -0.30 -3.70
C MET A 219 -11.07 -0.59 -4.61
N ALA A 220 -10.94 -0.32 -5.92
CA ALA A 220 -11.98 -0.67 -6.90
C ALA A 220 -12.20 -2.19 -6.97
N GLN A 221 -11.13 -2.97 -7.15
CA GLN A 221 -11.21 -4.43 -7.23
C GLN A 221 -11.77 -5.07 -5.96
N ALA A 222 -11.43 -4.53 -4.79
CA ALA A 222 -11.91 -5.02 -3.51
C ALA A 222 -13.42 -4.82 -3.37
N ILE A 223 -13.92 -3.63 -3.75
CA ILE A 223 -15.36 -3.36 -3.73
C ILE A 223 -16.11 -4.30 -4.68
N ASP A 224 -15.59 -4.52 -5.89
CA ASP A 224 -16.22 -5.40 -6.88
C ASP A 224 -16.19 -6.88 -6.48
N SER A 225 -15.21 -7.28 -5.65
CA SER A 225 -15.03 -8.66 -5.22
C SER A 225 -15.81 -9.01 -3.94
N LEU A 226 -16.32 -8.02 -3.21
CA LEU A 226 -17.02 -8.25 -1.94
C LEU A 226 -18.45 -8.75 -2.14
N GLU A 227 -18.88 -9.64 -1.25
CA GLU A 227 -20.28 -10.05 -1.17
C GLU A 227 -21.14 -8.97 -0.47
N THR A 228 -22.46 -9.03 -0.66
CA THR A 228 -23.39 -8.18 0.07
C THR A 228 -23.23 -8.40 1.58
N GLY A 229 -22.89 -7.33 2.29
CA GLY A 229 -22.62 -7.39 3.74
C GLY A 229 -21.15 -7.60 4.09
N GLY A 230 -20.31 -7.93 3.11
CA GLY A 230 -18.86 -8.07 3.25
C GLY A 230 -18.17 -6.76 3.66
N ARG A 231 -16.95 -6.87 4.20
CA ARG A 231 -16.24 -5.76 4.85
C ARG A 231 -14.93 -5.41 4.17
N LEU A 232 -14.78 -4.15 3.76
CA LEU A 232 -13.49 -3.56 3.39
C LEU A 232 -12.93 -2.79 4.59
N VAL A 233 -11.79 -3.24 5.11
CA VAL A 233 -11.07 -2.60 6.23
C VAL A 233 -9.75 -2.02 5.71
N CYS A 234 -9.55 -0.71 5.89
CA CYS A 234 -8.36 -0.02 5.41
C CYS A 234 -7.64 0.70 6.55
N ILE A 235 -6.35 0.44 6.71
CA ILE A 235 -5.43 1.19 7.57
C ILE A 235 -4.52 2.01 6.66
N THR A 236 -4.45 3.32 6.92
CA THR A 236 -3.65 4.26 6.13
C THR A 236 -2.73 5.06 7.03
N PHE A 237 -1.56 5.44 6.52
CA PHE A 237 -0.49 6.10 7.29
C PHE A 237 -0.23 7.52 6.82
N HIS A 238 -0.74 7.91 5.66
CA HIS A 238 -0.64 9.29 5.22
C HIS A 238 -1.88 9.79 4.48
N SER A 239 -1.98 11.12 4.38
CA SER A 239 -3.15 11.83 3.85
C SER A 239 -3.46 11.52 2.38
N GLY A 240 -2.48 11.02 1.62
CA GLY A 240 -2.66 10.61 0.23
C GLY A 240 -3.49 9.34 0.11
N GLU A 241 -3.13 8.31 0.89
CA GLU A 241 -3.85 7.04 0.98
C GLU A 241 -5.27 7.26 1.51
N ASP A 242 -5.40 7.95 2.66
CA ASP A 242 -6.69 8.23 3.30
C ASP A 242 -7.66 8.94 2.35
N ARG A 243 -7.16 9.91 1.57
CA ARG A 243 -7.98 10.62 0.57
C ARG A 243 -8.48 9.67 -0.52
N ILE A 244 -7.63 8.78 -1.02
CA ILE A 244 -8.02 7.80 -2.05
C ILE A 244 -9.10 6.88 -1.49
N VAL A 245 -8.86 6.28 -0.32
CA VAL A 245 -9.81 5.38 0.34
C VAL A 245 -11.17 6.06 0.52
N LYS A 246 -11.19 7.28 1.08
CA LYS A 246 -12.43 8.05 1.29
C LYS A 246 -13.17 8.36 0.00
N ASN A 247 -12.44 8.77 -1.05
CA ASN A 247 -13.05 9.14 -2.32
C ASN A 247 -13.69 7.92 -2.99
N VAL A 248 -12.95 6.81 -3.09
CA VAL A 248 -13.46 5.58 -3.72
C VAL A 248 -14.67 5.04 -2.97
N LEU A 249 -14.62 4.97 -1.63
CA LEU A 249 -15.78 4.54 -0.82
C LEU A 249 -17.00 5.45 -0.99
N LYS A 250 -16.79 6.77 -1.07
CA LYS A 250 -17.87 7.74 -1.29
C LYS A 250 -18.51 7.57 -2.67
N GLU A 251 -17.70 7.36 -3.70
CA GLU A 251 -18.16 7.15 -5.07
C GLU A 251 -18.97 5.85 -5.20
N ALA A 252 -18.45 4.74 -4.66
CA ALA A 252 -19.16 3.46 -4.63
C ALA A 252 -20.49 3.54 -3.88
N GLY A 253 -20.51 4.21 -2.71
CA GLY A 253 -21.74 4.41 -1.94
C GLY A 253 -22.79 5.28 -2.68
N THR A 254 -22.34 6.21 -3.52
CA THR A 254 -23.25 7.07 -4.31
C THR A 254 -23.83 6.32 -5.51
N ALA A 255 -23.01 5.50 -6.18
CA ALA A 255 -23.46 4.66 -7.29
C ALA A 255 -24.50 3.63 -6.84
N SER A 256 -24.25 2.95 -5.71
CA SER A 256 -25.19 2.00 -5.11
C SER A 256 -26.55 2.62 -4.81
N ARG A 257 -26.59 3.84 -4.22
CA ARG A 257 -27.86 4.54 -3.94
C ARG A 257 -28.66 4.85 -5.20
N ARG A 258 -28.00 5.30 -6.27
CA ARG A 258 -28.66 5.58 -7.55
C ARG A 258 -29.25 4.31 -8.17
N SER A 259 -28.51 3.20 -8.15
CA SER A 259 -29.03 1.92 -8.64
C SER A 259 -30.25 1.42 -7.87
N VAL A 260 -30.27 1.61 -6.54
CA VAL A 260 -31.44 1.26 -5.70
C VAL A 260 -32.64 2.18 -5.99
N GLU A 261 -32.41 3.48 -6.13
CA GLU A 261 -33.45 4.46 -6.48
C GLU A 261 -34.05 4.20 -7.87
N ASP A 262 -33.21 3.88 -8.86
CA ASP A 262 -33.64 3.56 -10.22
C ASP A 262 -34.39 2.22 -10.28
N ALA A 263 -33.95 1.21 -9.53
CA ALA A 263 -34.67 -0.06 -9.40
C ALA A 263 -36.04 0.13 -8.72
N ALA A 264 -36.12 0.97 -7.69
CA ALA A 264 -37.37 1.29 -7.01
C ALA A 264 -38.36 2.04 -7.91
N ARG A 265 -37.89 2.98 -8.74
CA ARG A 265 -38.72 3.67 -9.74
C ARG A 265 -39.24 2.71 -10.82
N SER A 266 -38.36 1.84 -11.32
CA SER A 266 -38.71 0.82 -12.33
C SER A 266 -39.71 -0.22 -11.81
N ALA A 267 -39.67 -0.52 -10.51
CA ALA A 267 -40.62 -1.42 -9.86
C ALA A 267 -41.97 -0.73 -9.57
N GLY A 268 -41.96 0.56 -9.23
CA GLY A 268 -43.17 1.37 -9.02
C GLY A 268 -44.02 1.52 -10.30
N GLU A 269 -43.38 1.71 -11.45
CA GLU A 269 -44.08 1.84 -12.75
C GLU A 269 -44.71 0.52 -13.25
N ARG A 270 -44.34 -0.64 -12.67
CA ARG A 270 -44.91 -1.95 -13.03
C ARG A 270 -46.08 -2.39 -12.15
N ALA A 271 -46.39 -1.65 -11.08
CA ALA A 271 -47.49 -1.96 -10.17
C ALA A 271 -48.83 -1.28 -10.56
N ASP A 272 -48.81 -0.41 -11.57
CA ASP A 272 -49.96 0.37 -12.06
C ASP A 272 -50.52 -0.16 -13.41
N PHE A 273 -50.62 -1.49 -13.58
CA PHE A 273 -51.36 -2.13 -14.69
C PHE A 273 -52.21 -3.31 -14.23
#